data_AF-A0A7J6S098-F1
#
_entry.id   AF-A0A7J6S098-F1
#
_cell.length_a   1.000
_cell.length_b   1.000
_cell.length_c   1.000
_cell.angle_alpha   90.00
_cell.angle_beta   90.00
_cell.angle_gamma   90.00
#
_symmetry.space_group_name_H-M   'P 1'
#
loop_
_entity.id
_entity.type
_entity.pdbx_description
1 polymer ?
#
loop_
_entity_poly.entity_id
_entity_poly.type
_entity_poly.pdbx_seq_one_letter_code
_entity_poly.pdbx_strand_id
1 'polypeptide(L)'
;MGGKIPEGGAQPTKQLSVKQIISIHEFMLQQLDRIVTEFSAMPESVRVNFDMKTVTIAAQAIVGSAVENKFSVSSDDIESAVMLNHAQLSVSQQFANINIKMQETMTKLMDQAMGSTSQ
;
A
#
# COMPACT_ATOMS: atom_id res chain seq x y z
N MET A 1 -44.55 7.79 15.80
CA MET A 1 -43.18 8.35 15.92
C MET A 1 -42.31 7.62 14.90
N GLY A 2 -41.95 8.29 13.81
CA GLY A 2 -41.20 7.70 12.71
C GLY A 2 -39.72 7.58 13.07
N GLY A 3 -39.22 6.35 13.17
CA GLY A 3 -37.79 6.08 13.26
C GLY A 3 -37.16 6.37 11.90
N LYS A 4 -36.33 7.42 11.82
CA LYS A 4 -35.44 7.65 10.69
C LYS A 4 -34.42 6.51 10.65
N ILE A 5 -34.49 5.72 9.59
CA ILE A 5 -33.45 4.80 9.16
C ILE A 5 -32.22 5.68 8.85
N PRO A 6 -31.02 5.40 9.38
CA PRO A 6 -29.84 6.14 8.95
C PRO A 6 -29.57 5.78 7.49
N GLU A 7 -29.78 6.74 6.60
CA GLU A 7 -29.29 6.67 5.23
C GLU A 7 -27.78 6.47 5.30
N GLY A 8 -27.33 5.24 5.01
CA GLY A 8 -25.96 4.93 4.65
C GLY A 8 -25.65 5.57 3.30
N GLY A 9 -25.60 6.90 3.27
CA GLY A 9 -25.12 7.65 2.14
C GLY A 9 -23.65 7.36 1.97
N ALA A 10 -23.27 6.76 0.84
CA ALA A 10 -21.90 6.71 0.39
C ALA A 10 -21.34 8.14 0.53
N GLN A 11 -20.35 8.32 1.40
CA GLN A 11 -19.63 9.59 1.44
C GLN A 11 -19.08 9.81 0.03
N PRO A 12 -19.19 11.03 -0.52
CA PRO A 12 -18.62 11.32 -1.83
C PRO A 12 -17.14 10.95 -1.76
N THR A 13 -16.75 9.91 -2.51
CA THR A 13 -15.37 9.47 -2.59
C THR A 13 -14.52 10.66 -2.94
N LYS A 14 -13.44 10.90 -2.19
CA LYS A 14 -12.58 12.05 -2.48
C LYS A 14 -12.08 11.89 -3.91
N GLN A 15 -12.49 12.78 -4.81
CA GLN A 15 -12.01 12.75 -6.19
C GLN A 15 -10.54 13.15 -6.23
N LEU A 16 -9.66 12.14 -6.29
CA LEU A 16 -8.23 12.34 -6.41
C LEU A 16 -7.87 12.56 -7.88
N SER A 17 -7.09 13.61 -8.14
CA SER A 17 -6.49 13.82 -9.45
C SER A 17 -5.42 12.77 -9.74
N VAL A 18 -5.12 12.53 -11.03
CA VAL A 18 -4.01 11.65 -11.47
C VAL A 18 -2.70 11.98 -10.76
N LYS A 19 -2.38 13.27 -10.60
CA LYS A 19 -1.18 13.71 -9.88
C LYS A 19 -1.18 13.27 -8.42
N GLN A 20 -2.31 13.41 -7.72
CA GLN A 20 -2.44 12.96 -6.33
C GLN A 20 -2.32 11.45 -6.21
N ILE A 21 -2.94 10.69 -7.13
CA ILE A 21 -2.83 9.22 -7.17
C ILE A 21 -1.37 8.80 -7.30
N ILE A 22 -0.62 9.42 -8.21
CA ILE A 22 0.81 9.16 -8.40
C ILE A 22 1.59 9.49 -7.12
N SER A 23 1.39 10.68 -6.53
CA SER A 23 2.08 11.06 -5.29
C SER A 23 1.77 10.13 -4.11
N ILE A 24 0.55 9.59 -4.02
CA ILE A 24 0.19 8.59 -3.03
C ILE A 24 0.96 7.29 -3.26
N HIS A 25 1.03 6.79 -4.50
CA HIS A 25 1.75 5.55 -4.82
C HIS A 25 3.27 5.71 -4.65
N GLU A 26 3.83 6.89 -4.95
CA GLU A 26 5.23 7.20 -4.65
C GLU A 26 5.50 7.14 -3.15
N PHE A 27 4.61 7.72 -2.34
CA PHE A 27 4.74 7.67 -0.89
C PHE A 27 4.58 6.25 -0.34
N MET A 28 3.64 5.46 -0.86
CA MET A 28 3.49 4.04 -0.52
C MET A 28 4.80 3.28 -0.78
N LEU A 29 5.39 3.46 -1.96
CA LEU A 29 6.66 2.84 -2.32
C LEU A 29 7.78 3.27 -1.36
N GLN A 30 7.85 4.54 -0.99
CA GLN A 30 8.83 5.03 0.00
C GLN A 30 8.65 4.37 1.37
N GLN A 31 7.41 4.23 1.85
CA GLN A 31 7.14 3.57 3.14
C GLN A 31 7.50 2.09 3.07
N LEU A 32 7.18 1.42 1.96
CA LEU A 32 7.49 0.02 1.78
C LEU A 32 9.00 -0.25 1.68
N ASP A 33 9.75 0.57 0.93
CA ASP A 33 11.21 0.45 0.83
C ASP A 33 11.89 0.65 2.18
N ARG A 34 11.37 1.57 2.99
CA ARG A 34 11.80 1.75 4.37
C ARG A 34 11.56 0.49 5.21
N ILE A 35 10.38 -0.13 5.12
CA ILE A 35 10.07 -1.37 5.84
C ILE A 35 11.04 -2.49 5.42
N VAL A 36 11.29 -2.66 4.12
CA VAL A 36 12.26 -3.65 3.63
C VAL A 36 13.65 -3.39 4.18
N THR A 37 14.09 -2.13 4.18
CA THR A 37 15.41 -1.75 4.71
C THR A 37 15.50 -2.04 6.21
N GLU A 38 14.50 -1.65 6.99
CA GLU A 38 14.46 -1.89 8.45
C GLU A 38 14.40 -3.39 8.76
N PHE A 39 13.58 -4.17 8.05
CA PHE A 39 13.50 -5.63 8.21
C PHE A 39 14.83 -6.31 7.81
N SER A 40 15.44 -5.89 6.70
CA SER A 40 16.76 -6.37 6.26
C SER A 40 17.87 -6.08 7.26
N ALA A 41 17.77 -4.98 8.00
CA ALA A 41 18.76 -4.60 9.02
C ALA A 41 18.60 -5.37 10.33
N MET A 42 17.45 -6.03 10.56
CA MET A 42 17.27 -6.86 11.75
C MET A 42 18.22 -8.07 11.74
N PRO A 43 18.66 -8.56 12.91
CA PRO A 43 19.38 -9.84 12.97
C PRO A 43 18.54 -10.97 12.40
N GLU A 44 19.17 -11.90 11.68
CA GLU A 44 18.48 -13.09 11.16
C GLU A 44 17.79 -13.87 12.27
N SER A 45 18.44 -14.01 13.44
CA SER A 45 17.88 -14.65 14.63
C SER A 45 16.58 -14.02 15.14
N VAL A 46 16.31 -12.76 14.78
CA VAL A 46 15.05 -12.06 15.07
C VAL A 46 14.07 -12.29 13.92
N ARG A 47 14.50 -12.11 12.67
CA ARG A 47 13.66 -12.25 11.47
C ARG A 47 12.99 -13.63 11.35
N VAL A 48 13.71 -14.70 11.67
CA VAL A 48 13.21 -16.09 11.58
C VAL A 48 11.99 -16.37 12.47
N ASN A 49 11.68 -15.49 13.43
CA ASN A 49 10.49 -15.63 14.27
C ASN A 49 9.22 -15.05 13.64
N PHE A 50 9.31 -14.40 12.48
CA PHE A 50 8.17 -13.85 11.77
C PHE A 50 7.89 -14.67 10.52
N ASP A 51 6.68 -15.19 10.38
CA ASP A 51 6.24 -15.81 9.14
C ASP A 51 5.89 -14.76 8.07
N MET A 52 5.98 -15.16 6.81
CA MET A 52 5.72 -14.30 5.64
C MET A 52 4.36 -13.58 5.72
N LYS A 53 3.31 -14.26 6.20
CA LYS A 53 1.96 -13.68 6.27
C LYS A 53 1.93 -12.56 7.31
N THR A 54 2.53 -12.78 8.48
CA THR A 54 2.65 -11.75 9.52
C THR A 54 3.42 -10.53 9.02
N VAL A 55 4.58 -10.73 8.37
CA VAL A 55 5.37 -9.63 7.81
C VAL A 55 4.59 -8.85 6.75
N THR A 56 3.87 -9.55 5.86
CA THR A 56 3.08 -8.93 4.80
C THR A 56 1.94 -8.08 5.35
N ILE A 57 1.17 -8.61 6.30
CA ILE A 57 0.06 -7.89 6.93
C ILE A 57 0.57 -6.65 7.68
N ALA A 58 1.67 -6.80 8.43
CA ALA A 58 2.28 -5.67 9.14
C ALA A 58 2.72 -4.57 8.17
N ALA A 59 3.37 -4.94 7.06
CA ALA A 59 3.80 -3.98 6.05
C ALA A 59 2.61 -3.24 5.43
N GLN A 60 1.55 -3.96 5.04
CA GLN A 60 0.32 -3.36 4.51
C GLN A 60 -0.33 -2.40 5.52
N ALA A 61 -0.42 -2.78 6.79
CA ALA A 61 -1.00 -1.95 7.84
C ALA A 61 -0.18 -0.67 8.09
N ILE A 62 1.15 -0.77 8.12
CA ILE A 62 2.04 0.38 8.30
C ILE A 62 1.91 1.35 7.12
N VAL A 63 1.97 0.83 5.88
CA VAL A 63 1.83 1.65 4.66
C VAL A 63 0.44 2.31 4.61
N GLY A 64 -0.62 1.53 4.82
CA GLY A 64 -2.01 2.03 4.80
C GLY A 64 -2.23 3.14 5.81
N SER A 65 -1.83 2.91 7.07
CA SER A 65 -1.94 3.92 8.12
C SER A 65 -1.12 5.18 7.82
N ALA A 66 0.10 5.04 7.28
CA ALA A 66 0.92 6.19 6.91
C ALA A 66 0.26 7.02 5.79
N VAL A 67 -0.36 6.39 4.81
CA VAL A 67 -1.08 7.05 3.71
C VAL A 67 -2.32 7.77 4.23
N GLU A 68 -3.14 7.10 5.03
CA GLU A 68 -4.32 7.69 5.67
C GLU A 68 -3.96 8.94 6.46
N ASN A 69 -2.90 8.85 7.28
CA ASN A 69 -2.43 9.98 8.08
C ASN A 69 -1.91 11.15 7.22
N LYS A 70 -1.20 10.87 6.13
CA LYS A 70 -0.56 11.93 5.31
C LYS A 70 -1.53 12.60 4.33
N PHE A 71 -2.44 11.85 3.74
CA PHE A 71 -3.30 12.32 2.66
C PHE A 71 -4.78 12.42 3.06
N SER A 72 -5.14 11.92 4.24
CA SER A 72 -6.52 11.88 4.74
C SER A 72 -7.47 11.17 3.79
N VAL A 73 -7.02 10.07 3.17
CA VAL A 73 -7.79 9.24 2.24
C VAL A 73 -7.79 7.80 2.74
N SER A 74 -8.88 7.09 2.54
CA SER A 74 -8.96 5.64 2.82
C SER A 74 -8.38 4.82 1.66
N SER A 75 -8.15 3.52 1.90
CA SER A 75 -7.79 2.57 0.83
C SER A 75 -8.88 2.51 -0.25
N ASP A 76 -10.16 2.55 0.14
CA ASP A 76 -11.30 2.51 -0.79
C ASP A 76 -11.37 3.77 -1.68
N ASP A 77 -11.03 4.94 -1.13
CA ASP A 77 -10.91 6.19 -1.91
C ASP A 77 -9.82 6.07 -2.99
N ILE A 78 -8.67 5.48 -2.63
CA ILE A 78 -7.54 5.32 -3.54
C ILE A 78 -7.88 4.33 -4.65
N GLU A 79 -8.44 3.17 -4.31
CA GLU A 79 -8.85 2.15 -5.29
C GLU A 79 -9.89 2.72 -6.26
N SER A 80 -10.92 3.38 -5.72
CA SER A 80 -11.95 4.06 -6.52
C SER A 80 -11.34 5.09 -7.45
N ALA A 81 -10.42 5.93 -6.97
CA ALA A 81 -9.78 6.95 -7.78
C ALA A 81 -8.91 6.36 -8.89
N VAL A 82 -8.20 5.26 -8.63
CA VAL A 82 -7.43 4.53 -9.64
C VAL A 82 -8.35 3.99 -10.73
N MET A 83 -9.49 3.37 -10.36
CA MET A 83 -10.46 2.87 -11.34
C MET A 83 -11.04 4.00 -12.20
N LEU A 84 -11.46 5.10 -11.58
CA LEU A 84 -12.03 6.25 -12.30
C LEU A 84 -11.05 6.93 -13.25
N ASN A 85 -9.75 6.89 -12.94
CA ASN A 85 -8.69 7.51 -13.74
C ASN A 85 -7.89 6.49 -14.57
N HIS A 86 -8.34 5.23 -14.68
CA HIS A 86 -7.58 4.14 -15.27
C HIS A 86 -7.04 4.46 -16.67
N ALA A 87 -7.85 5.09 -17.53
CA ALA A 87 -7.44 5.44 -18.90
C ALA A 87 -6.24 6.40 -18.96
N GLN A 88 -6.12 7.33 -18.00
CA GLN A 88 -4.99 8.25 -17.94
C GLN A 88 -3.78 7.62 -17.24
N LEU A 89 -4.03 6.78 -16.23
CA LEU A 89 -2.98 6.09 -15.47
C LEU A 89 -2.32 4.98 -16.30
N SER A 90 -3.06 4.29 -17.18
CA SER A 90 -2.54 3.18 -17.98
C SER A 90 -1.47 3.60 -19.00
N VAL A 91 -1.49 4.86 -19.44
CA VAL A 91 -0.49 5.44 -20.36
C VAL A 91 0.59 6.24 -19.60
N SER A 92 0.50 6.33 -18.27
CA SER A 92 1.48 7.02 -17.45
C SER A 92 2.67 6.12 -17.17
N GLN A 93 3.80 6.38 -17.83
CA GLN A 93 5.06 5.66 -17.59
C GLN A 93 5.51 5.77 -16.11
N GLN A 94 5.26 6.92 -15.48
CA GLN A 94 5.59 7.12 -14.07
C GLN A 94 4.78 6.18 -13.18
N PHE A 95 3.47 6.12 -13.39
CA PHE A 95 2.59 5.24 -12.62
C PHE A 95 2.95 3.76 -12.84
N ALA A 96 3.22 3.35 -14.09
CA ALA A 96 3.69 2.00 -14.40
C ALA A 96 5.00 1.67 -13.66
N ASN A 97 5.99 2.56 -13.71
CA ASN A 97 7.28 2.36 -13.04
C ASN A 97 7.14 2.24 -11.51
N ILE A 98 6.25 3.03 -10.90
CA ILE A 98 6.00 2.96 -9.44
C ILE A 98 5.40 1.60 -9.08
N ASN A 99 4.42 1.11 -9.84
CA ASN A 99 3.78 -0.18 -9.57
C ASN A 99 4.75 -1.35 -9.75
N ILE A 100 5.61 -1.32 -10.78
CA ILE A 100 6.67 -2.33 -10.97
C ILE A 100 7.58 -2.35 -9.75
N LYS A 101 8.10 -1.19 -9.34
CA LYS A 101 8.98 -1.11 -8.16
C LYS A 101 8.27 -1.57 -6.88
N MET A 102 7.00 -1.24 -6.70
CA MET A 102 6.23 -1.67 -5.54
C MET A 102 6.10 -3.19 -5.49
N GLN A 103 5.86 -3.84 -6.64
CA GLN A 103 5.84 -5.30 -6.75
C GLN A 103 7.21 -5.89 -6.43
N GLU A 104 8.29 -5.36 -7.01
CA GLU A 104 9.67 -5.80 -6.73
C GLU A 104 10.03 -5.68 -5.24
N THR A 105 9.68 -4.56 -4.61
CA THR A 105 9.94 -4.32 -3.19
C THR A 105 9.13 -5.25 -2.29
N MET A 106 7.86 -5.53 -2.61
CA MET A 106 7.06 -6.52 -1.88
C MET A 106 7.63 -7.94 -2.02
N THR A 107 8.02 -8.34 -3.24
CA THR A 107 8.66 -9.65 -3.47
C THR A 107 9.93 -9.78 -2.64
N LYS A 108 10.79 -8.75 -2.63
CA LYS A 108 11.99 -8.73 -1.80
C LYS A 108 11.67 -8.87 -0.31
N LEU A 109 10.61 -8.22 0.20
CA LEU A 109 10.16 -8.37 1.58
C LEU A 109 9.75 -9.82 1.88
N MET A 110 8.97 -10.42 0.98
CA MET A 110 8.47 -11.79 1.13
C MET A 110 9.62 -12.80 1.09
N ASP A 111 10.57 -12.65 0.18
CA ASP A 111 11.76 -13.51 0.09
C ASP A 111 12.58 -13.48 1.38
N GLN A 112 12.73 -12.30 1.99
CA GLN A 112 13.43 -12.16 3.27
C GLN A 112 12.66 -12.80 4.44
N ALA A 113 11.33 -12.82 4.37
CA ALA A 113 10.47 -13.39 5.40
C ALA A 113 10.26 -14.91 5.26
N MET A 114 10.40 -15.46 4.05
CA MET A 114 10.37 -16.91 3.83
C MET A 114 11.63 -17.61 4.37
N GLY A 115 12.71 -16.84 4.59
CA GLY A 115 14.02 -17.41 4.89
C GLY A 115 14.55 -18.17 3.68
N SER A 116 15.87 -18.35 3.60
CA SER A 116 16.49 -19.18 2.57
C SER A 116 16.04 -20.64 2.75
N THR A 117 14.90 -21.03 2.19
CA THR A 117 14.51 -22.43 2.01
C THR A 117 15.38 -23.02 0.89
N SER A 118 16.66 -23.19 1.18
CA SER A 118 17.60 -23.94 0.36
C SER A 118 18.55 -24.65 1.32
N GLN A 119 18.10 -25.82 1.79
CA GLN A 119 18.96 -26.97 2.08
C GLN A 119 18.51 -28.12 1.19
#